data_AF-B5YE29-F1
#
_entry.id   AF-B5YE29-F1
#
_cell.length_a   1.000
_cell.length_b   1.000
_cell.length_c   1.000
_cell.angle_alpha   90.00
_cell.angle_beta   90.00
_cell.angle_gamma   90.00
#
_symmetry.space_group_name_H-M   'P 1'
#
loop_
_entity.id
_entity.type
_entity.pdbx_description
1 polymer ?
#
loop_
_entity_poly.entity_id
_entity_poly.type
_entity_poly.pdbx_seq_one_letter_code
_entity_poly.pdbx_strand_id
1 'polypeptide(L)'
;MILTFYEALLPFQEFQLDTKHLLDKNSLTNDVYNHLVKFNLPQYEWNIIDVKTRTIFTAYSFIIFVVLWWRAHNVRHKISIRVDNGEEFCLGSERL
;
A
#
# COMPACT_ATOMS: atom_id res chain seq x y z
N MET A 1 0.77 13.13 -32.49
CA MET A 1 0.18 13.52 -31.19
C MET A 1 0.84 12.66 -30.13
N ILE A 2 1.71 13.23 -29.30
CA ILE A 2 2.36 12.48 -28.22
C ILE A 2 1.33 12.44 -27.09
N LEU A 3 0.71 11.28 -26.87
CA LEU A 3 -0.11 11.07 -25.66
C LEU A 3 0.81 11.23 -24.47
N THR A 4 0.36 11.99 -23.47
CA THR A 4 1.10 12.08 -22.22
C THR A 4 1.22 10.68 -21.60
N PHE A 5 2.29 10.39 -20.86
CA PHE A 5 2.51 9.09 -20.22
C PHE A 5 1.27 8.60 -19.44
N TYR A 6 0.53 9.54 -18.85
CA TYR A 6 -0.72 9.28 -18.15
C TYR A 6 -1.88 8.84 -19.06
N GLU A 7 -1.99 9.40 -20.26
CA GLU A 7 -3.04 9.03 -21.21
C GLU A 7 -2.80 7.66 -21.84
N ALA A 8 -1.53 7.28 -22.04
CA ALA A 8 -1.13 5.98 -22.57
C ALA A 8 -1.31 4.81 -21.57
N LEU A 9 -1.50 5.11 -20.28
CA LEU A 9 -1.69 4.10 -19.24
C LEU A 9 -3.07 3.44 -19.32
N LEU A 10 -3.08 2.10 -19.36
CA LEU A 10 -4.29 1.31 -19.17
C LEU A 10 -4.68 1.28 -17.68
N PRO A 11 -5.98 1.21 -17.36
CA PRO A 11 -6.44 0.92 -16.01
C PRO A 11 -5.78 -0.34 -15.45
N PHE A 12 -5.39 -0.31 -14.18
CA PHE A 12 -4.78 -1.45 -13.48
C PHE A 12 -3.48 -1.95 -14.12
N GLN A 13 -2.71 -1.06 -14.76
CA GLN A 13 -1.42 -1.39 -15.35
C GLN A 13 -0.25 -1.04 -14.42
N GLU A 14 -0.29 0.14 -13.82
CA GLU A 14 0.77 0.65 -12.95
C GLU A 14 0.19 0.97 -11.58
N PHE A 15 0.85 0.46 -10.55
CA PHE A 15 0.44 0.63 -9.16
C PHE A 15 1.56 1.21 -8.31
N GLN A 16 1.17 1.97 -7.30
CA GLN A 16 2.05 2.34 -6.19
C GLN A 16 1.62 1.55 -4.95
N LEU A 17 2.57 0.88 -4.33
CA LEU A 17 2.41 0.19 -3.06
C LEU A 17 3.09 1.01 -1.97
N ASP A 18 2.32 1.37 -0.96
CA ASP A 18 2.76 2.04 0.26
C ASP A 18 2.52 1.12 1.46
N THR A 19 3.42 1.18 2.44
CA THR A 19 3.31 0.40 3.68
C THR A 19 3.34 1.34 4.86
N LYS A 20 2.27 1.34 5.64
CA LYS A 20 2.16 2.17 6.83
C LYS A 20 2.32 1.32 8.09
N HIS A 21 3.27 1.71 8.93
CA HIS A 21 3.37 1.17 10.28
C HIS A 21 2.32 1.86 11.18
N LEU A 22 1.44 1.07 11.79
CA LEU A 22 0.33 1.56 12.58
C LEU A 22 0.72 1.87 14.03
N LEU A 23 1.76 1.23 14.55
CA LEU A 23 2.25 1.48 15.91
C LEU A 23 3.10 2.77 15.94
N ASP A 24 2.41 3.90 15.88
CA ASP A 24 2.98 5.22 16.13
C ASP A 24 2.53 5.73 17.50
N LYS A 25 3.48 5.80 18.44
CA LYS A 25 3.24 6.29 19.81
C LYS A 25 2.85 7.76 19.89
N ASN A 26 3.19 8.55 18.87
CA ASN A 26 2.88 9.98 18.84
C ASN A 26 1.47 10.25 18.31
N SER A 27 1.00 9.39 17.39
CA SER A 27 -0.32 9.52 16.78
C SER A 27 -1.42 8.76 17.52
N LEU A 28 -1.07 7.71 18.26
CA LEU A 28 -2.04 6.89 19.01
C LEU A 28 -2.10 7.25 20.49
N THR A 29 -3.30 7.20 21.07
CA THR A 29 -3.45 7.23 22.54
C THR A 29 -2.82 5.98 23.15
N ASN A 30 -2.20 6.12 24.33
CA ASN A 30 -1.54 5.02 25.05
C ASN A 30 -2.42 3.77 25.20
N ASP A 31 -3.72 3.93 25.44
CA ASP A 31 -4.66 2.81 25.59
C ASP A 31 -4.80 2.01 24.28
N VAL A 32 -4.88 2.69 23.14
CA VAL A 32 -4.98 2.06 21.81
C VAL A 32 -3.66 1.37 21.45
N TYR A 33 -2.53 2.04 21.69
CA TYR A 33 -1.21 1.46 21.48
C TYR A 33 -1.04 0.17 22.30
N ASN A 34 -1.33 0.24 23.61
CA ASN A 34 -1.22 -0.91 24.50
C ASN A 34 -2.19 -2.03 24.12
N HIS A 35 -3.40 -1.70 23.64
CA HIS A 35 -4.36 -2.68 23.15
C HIS A 35 -3.85 -3.39 21.89
N LEU A 36 -3.34 -2.65 20.90
CA LEU A 36 -2.76 -3.22 19.68
C LEU A 36 -1.63 -4.20 19.98
N VAL A 37 -0.73 -3.81 20.90
CA VAL A 37 0.39 -4.66 21.35
C VAL A 37 -0.12 -5.87 22.13
N LYS A 38 -1.01 -5.69 23.10
CA LYS A 38 -1.53 -6.76 23.97
C LYS A 38 -2.24 -7.86 23.19
N PHE A 39 -2.99 -7.51 22.16
CA PHE A 39 -3.77 -8.46 21.35
C PHE A 39 -3.05 -8.90 20.07
N ASN A 40 -1.78 -8.51 19.89
CA ASN A 40 -0.98 -8.84 18.71
C ASN A 40 -1.71 -8.54 17.39
N LEU A 41 -2.36 -7.38 17.33
CA LEU A 41 -3.12 -6.95 16.17
C LEU A 41 -2.18 -6.59 15.01
N PRO A 42 -2.65 -6.63 13.74
CA PRO A 42 -1.84 -6.27 12.58
C PRO A 42 -1.23 -4.87 12.76
N GLN A 43 0.09 -4.79 12.67
CA GLN A 43 0.86 -3.57 12.91
C GLN A 43 1.20 -2.82 11.61
N TYR A 44 0.92 -3.44 10.46
CA TYR A 44 1.21 -2.90 9.15
C TYR A 44 -0.07 -2.86 8.34
N GLU A 45 -0.27 -1.74 7.66
CA GLU A 45 -1.32 -1.54 6.68
C GLU A 45 -0.66 -1.41 5.31
N TRP A 46 -1.11 -2.22 4.34
CA TRP A 46 -0.63 -2.15 2.97
C TRP A 46 -1.68 -1.46 2.12
N ASN A 47 -1.24 -0.41 1.40
CA ASN A 47 -2.08 0.36 0.51
C ASN A 47 -1.54 0.24 -0.91
N ILE A 48 -2.36 -0.28 -1.82
CA ILE A 48 -2.01 -0.34 -3.26
C ILE A 48 -2.99 0.54 -4.04
N ILE A 49 -2.45 1.50 -4.79
CA ILE A 49 -3.23 2.46 -5.57
C ILE A 49 -2.90 2.34 -7.06
N ASP A 50 -3.93 2.25 -7.90
CA ASP A 50 -3.78 2.32 -9.36
C ASP A 50 -3.50 3.76 -9.80
N VAL A 51 -2.47 3.95 -10.61
CA VAL A 51 -2.05 5.29 -11.07
C VAL A 51 -3.12 5.92 -11.97
N LYS A 52 -3.80 5.12 -12.80
CA LYS A 52 -4.76 5.62 -13.81
C LYS A 52 -6.13 5.93 -13.24
N THR A 53 -6.71 5.00 -12.49
CA THR A 53 -8.08 5.11 -11.95
C THR A 53 -8.12 5.71 -10.55
N ARG A 54 -6.97 5.81 -9.86
CA ARG A 54 -6.87 6.20 -8.46
C ARG A 54 -7.67 5.29 -7.52
N THR A 55 -7.98 4.08 -7.95
CA THR A 55 -8.62 3.07 -7.10
C THR A 55 -7.63 2.60 -6.04
N ILE A 56 -8.04 2.65 -4.78
CA ILE A 56 -7.23 2.27 -3.62
C ILE A 56 -7.73 0.95 -3.07
N PHE A 57 -6.81 0.03 -2.81
CA PHE A 57 -7.07 -1.18 -2.07
C PHE A 57 -6.21 -1.18 -0.80
N THR A 58 -6.89 -1.19 0.34
CA THR A 58 -6.27 -1.26 1.66
C THR A 58 -6.47 -2.68 2.20
N ALA A 59 -5.38 -3.35 2.54
CA ALA A 59 -5.43 -4.68 3.13
C ALA A 59 -4.32 -4.85 4.18
N TYR A 60 -4.64 -5.57 5.24
CA TYR A 60 -3.68 -5.85 6.30
C TYR A 60 -2.70 -6.97 5.93
N SER A 61 -2.98 -7.79 4.89
CA SER A 61 -2.22 -9.04 4.73
C SER A 61 -2.22 -9.78 3.39
N PHE A 62 -2.52 -9.21 2.20
CA PHE A 62 -2.20 -9.95 0.95
C PHE A 62 -2.27 -9.14 -0.37
N ILE A 63 -1.12 -8.81 -0.96
CA ILE A 63 -1.03 -8.26 -2.33
C ILE A 63 -1.48 -9.28 -3.38
N ILE A 64 -1.19 -10.57 -3.14
CA ILE A 64 -1.56 -11.66 -4.05
C ILE A 64 -3.09 -11.77 -4.20
N PHE A 65 -3.87 -11.51 -3.14
CA PHE A 65 -5.33 -11.54 -3.22
C PHE A 65 -5.84 -10.46 -4.18
N VAL A 66 -5.28 -9.25 -4.08
CA VAL A 66 -5.60 -8.13 -4.96
C VAL A 66 -5.25 -8.48 -6.42
N VAL A 67 -4.08 -9.07 -6.66
CA VAL A 67 -3.68 -9.52 -8.01
C VAL A 67 -4.62 -10.61 -8.55
N LEU A 68 -4.96 -11.61 -7.74
CA LEU A 68 -5.89 -12.68 -8.13
C LEU A 68 -7.29 -12.13 -8.43
N TRP A 69 -7.76 -11.17 -7.65
CA TRP A 69 -9.03 -10.48 -7.89
C TRP A 69 -9.02 -9.77 -9.25
N TRP A 70 -7.95 -9.07 -9.60
CA TRP A 70 -7.81 -8.47 -10.94
C TRP A 70 -7.78 -9.49 -12.06
N ARG A 71 -7.09 -10.62 -11.87
CA ARG A 71 -7.10 -11.72 -12.86
C ARG A 71 -8.50 -12.31 -13.03
N ALA A 72 -9.30 -12.39 -11.96
CA ALA A 72 -10.70 -12.80 -12.03
C ALA A 72 -11.57 -11.78 -12.80
N HIS A 73 -11.29 -10.47 -12.68
CA HIS A 73 -11.92 -9.39 -13.45
C HIS A 73 -11.32 -9.17 -14.84
N ASN A 74 -10.63 -10.18 -15.36
CA ASN A 74 -10.09 -10.21 -16.73
C ASN A 74 -9.05 -9.12 -17.05
N VAL A 75 -8.32 -8.63 -16.03
CA VAL A 75 -7.11 -7.82 -16.24
C VAL A 75 -6.00 -8.77 -16.74
N ARG A 76 -5.67 -8.70 -18.04
CA ARG A 76 -4.75 -9.64 -18.71
C ARG A 76 -3.38 -9.05 -19.02
N HIS A 77 -3.25 -7.73 -19.05
CA HIS A 77 -1.98 -7.06 -19.32
C HIS A 77 -0.98 -7.25 -18.18
N LYS A 78 0.27 -6.84 -18.44
CA LYS A 78 1.34 -6.82 -17.45
C LYS A 78 0.99 -5.80 -16.36
N ILE A 79 1.12 -6.23 -15.12
CA ILE A 79 0.90 -5.39 -13.94
C ILE A 79 2.28 -5.05 -13.38
N SER A 80 2.57 -3.76 -13.26
CA SER A 80 3.77 -3.23 -12.65
C SER A 80 3.40 -2.65 -11.29
N ILE A 81 4.07 -3.09 -10.23
CA ILE A 81 3.89 -2.57 -8.88
C ILE A 81 5.19 -1.89 -8.47
N ARG A 82 5.13 -0.59 -8.22
CA ARG A 82 6.23 0.18 -7.64
C ARG A 82 6.04 0.22 -6.13
N VAL A 83 7.01 -0.28 -5.39
CA VAL A 83 7.04 -0.12 -3.94
C VAL A 83 7.68 1.22 -3.63
N ASP A 84 6.95 2.10 -2.95
CA ASP A 84 7.49 3.34 -2.43
C ASP A 84 8.06 3.06 -1.03
N ASN A 85 9.27 2.51 -0.99
CA ASN A 85 10.07 2.50 0.23
C ASN A 85 10.82 3.82 0.29
N GLY A 86 10.14 4.90 0.68
CA GLY A 86 10.84 6.14 1.03
C GLY A 86 11.96 5.83 2.03
N GLU A 87 13.16 6.36 1.79
CA GLU A 87 14.33 6.22 2.69
C GLU A 87 14.01 6.59 4.16
N GLU A 88 12.94 7.36 4.38
CA GLU A 88 12.42 7.75 5.69
C GLU A 88 11.85 6.59 6.54
N PHE A 89 11.53 5.43 5.96
CA PHE A 89 11.04 4.26 6.71
C PHE A 89 12.15 3.34 7.24
N CYS A 90 13.37 3.45 6.73
CA CYS A 90 14.53 2.68 7.18
C CYS A 90 15.26 3.32 8.38
N LEU A 91 15.01 4.62 8.62
CA LEU A 91 15.40 5.26 9.87
C LEU A 91 14.31 4.98 10.88
N GLY A 92 14.44 3.81 11.53
CA GLY A 92 13.64 3.47 12.69
C GLY A 92 13.54 4.65 13.65
N SER A 93 12.42 4.73 14.35
CA SER A 93 12.21 5.63 15.48
C SER A 93 13.15 5.25 16.64
N GLU A 94 14.46 5.39 16.42
CA GLU A 94 15.50 5.46 17.41
C GLU A 94 16.17 6.83 17.22
N ARG A 95 15.58 7.84 17.86
CA ARG A 95 16.36 8.98 18.31
C ARG A 95 16.31 8.98 19.83
N LEU A 96 17.52 8.84 20.38
CA LEU A 96 17.95 8.97 21.76
C LEU A 96 17.24 10.11 22.52
#